data_AF-A0A366I8B4-F1
#
_entry.id   AF-A0A366I8B4-F1
#
_cell.length_a   1.000
_cell.length_b   1.000
_cell.length_c   1.000
_cell.angle_alpha   90.00
_cell.angle_beta   90.00
_cell.angle_gamma   90.00
#
_symmetry.space_group_name_H-M   'P 1'
#
loop_
_entity.id
_entity.type
_entity.pdbx_description
1 polymer ?
#
loop_
_entity_poly.entity_id
_entity_poly.type
_entity_poly.pdbx_seq_one_letter_code
_entity_poly.pdbx_strand_id
1 'polypeptide(L)' 'MLTDTQCRTAKPKEKLYRLNDSDGLYLEVKPNGKSSMFALGEYPAVKLAEAREKCEHVAKT' A
#
# COMPACT_ATOMS: atom_id res chain seq x y z
N MET A 1 -7.45 -7.64 -4.10
CA MET A 1 -6.46 -7.03 -4.99
C MET A 1 -6.83 -5.56 -5.21
N LEU A 2 -6.06 -4.64 -4.62
CA LEU A 2 -6.15 -3.21 -4.86
C LEU A 2 -5.73 -2.87 -6.29
N THR A 3 -6.27 -1.77 -6.77
CA THR A 3 -5.88 -1.13 -8.03
C THR A 3 -5.17 0.19 -7.74
N ASP A 4 -4.30 0.64 -8.64
CA ASP A 4 -3.62 1.93 -8.49
C ASP A 4 -4.62 3.09 -8.37
N THR A 5 -5.77 3.00 -9.04
CA THR A 5 -6.87 3.96 -8.88
C THR A 5 -7.41 4.00 -7.46
N GLN A 6 -7.58 2.86 -6.79
CA GLN A 6 -8.02 2.82 -5.39
C GLN A 6 -6.97 3.44 -4.46
N CYS A 7 -5.67 3.27 -4.73
CA CYS A 7 -4.61 3.95 -3.97
C CYS A 7 -4.67 5.47 -4.15
N ARG A 8 -4.79 5.96 -5.40
CA ARG A 8 -4.85 7.41 -5.68
C ARG A 8 -6.10 8.08 -5.13
N THR A 9 -7.21 7.35 -5.10
CA THR A 9 -8.50 7.87 -4.61
C THR A 9 -8.68 7.69 -3.10
N ALA A 10 -7.73 7.01 -2.42
CA ALA A 10 -7.79 6.78 -1.00
C ALA A 10 -7.66 8.11 -0.23
N LYS A 11 -8.76 8.55 0.38
CA LYS A 11 -8.79 9.78 1.18
C LYS A 11 -8.32 9.51 2.61
N PRO A 12 -7.55 10.41 3.23
CA PRO A 12 -7.30 10.33 4.66
C PRO A 12 -8.63 10.31 5.43
N LYS A 13 -8.72 9.42 6.42
CA LYS A 13 -9.83 9.36 7.38
C LYS A 13 -9.33 9.80 8.75
N GLU A 14 -10.22 10.12 9.68
CA GLU A 14 -9.86 10.51 11.05
C GLU A 14 -8.98 9.48 11.78
N LYS A 15 -9.11 8.20 11.39
CA LYS A 15 -8.31 7.10 11.92
C LYS A 15 -7.50 6.44 10.80
N LEU A 16 -6.29 5.99 11.16
CA LEU A 16 -5.48 5.14 10.28
C LEU A 16 -6.30 3.92 9.86
N TYR A 17 -6.34 3.68 8.55
CA TYR A 17 -7.00 2.51 7.99
C TYR A 17 -6.10 1.79 6.99
N ARG A 18 -6.38 0.51 6.82
CA ARG A 18 -5.62 -0.40 5.95
C ARG A 18 -6.50 -0.82 4.79
N LEU A 19 -5.94 -0.75 3.59
CA LEU A 19 -6.54 -1.28 2.38
C LEU A 19 -5.77 -2.53 1.99
N ASN A 20 -6.39 -3.69 2.20
CA ASN A 20 -5.78 -4.99 1.94
C ASN A 20 -5.64 -5.25 0.44
N ASP A 21 -4.40 -5.51 0.01
CA ASP A 21 -4.08 -6.05 -1.30
C ASP A 21 -4.04 -7.59 -1.25
N SER A 22 -3.47 -8.21 -2.28
CA SER A 22 -3.16 -9.65 -2.34
C SER A 22 -1.82 -9.97 -1.66
N ASP A 23 -1.58 -11.24 -1.33
CA ASP A 23 -0.29 -11.75 -0.82
C ASP A 23 0.20 -11.09 0.48
N GLY A 24 -0.74 -10.69 1.35
CA GLY A 24 -0.41 -10.05 2.64
C GLY A 24 0.02 -8.59 2.54
N LEU A 25 0.04 -8.02 1.33
CA LEU A 25 0.31 -6.61 1.10
C LEU A 25 -0.90 -5.76 1.50
N TYR A 26 -0.67 -4.57 2.05
CA TYR A 26 -1.72 -3.60 2.33
C TYR A 26 -1.19 -2.16 2.30
N LEU A 27 -2.07 -1.23 1.93
CA LEU A 27 -1.82 0.20 1.99
C LEU A 27 -2.33 0.76 3.32
N GLU A 28 -1.47 1.35 4.14
CA GLU A 28 -1.84 2.14 5.29
C GLU A 28 -2.05 3.59 4.90
N VAL A 29 -3.27 4.10 5.10
CA VAL A 29 -3.60 5.50 4.88
C VAL A 29 -3.74 6.17 6.23
N LYS A 30 -2.82 7.11 6.50
CA LYS A 30 -2.80 7.88 7.74
C LYS A 30 -3.77 9.07 7.65
N PRO A 31 -4.30 9.53 8.79
CA PRO A 31 -5.14 10.73 8.87
C PRO A 31 -4.46 12.00 8.36
N ASN A 32 -3.13 12.04 8.39
CA ASN A 32 -2.33 13.17 7.90
C ASN A 32 -2.17 13.22 6.36
N GLY A 33 -2.87 12.34 5.62
CA GLY A 33 -2.76 12.26 4.16
C GLY A 33 -1.56 11.46 3.65
N LYS A 34 -0.68 10.97 4.53
CA LYS A 34 0.42 10.10 4.12
C LYS A 34 -0.06 8.66 3.99
N SER A 35 0.20 8.08 2.83
CA SER A 35 -0.08 6.68 2.54
C SER A 35 1.23 5.89 2.46
N SER A 36 1.33 4.77 3.17
CA SER A 36 2.51 3.90 3.19
C SER A 36 2.10 2.48 2.85
N MET A 37 2.83 1.83 1.96
CA MET A 37 2.70 0.38 1.73
C MET A 37 3.53 -0.34 2.79
N PHE A 38 2.89 -1.23 3.55
CA PHE A 38 3.59 -2.00 4.56
C PHE A 38 4.71 -2.84 3.92
N ALA A 39 5.87 -2.86 4.57
CA ALA A 39 7.12 -3.51 4.16
C ALA A 39 7.91 -2.87 2.99
N LEU A 40 7.41 -1.84 2.30
CA LEU A 40 7.99 -1.44 0.99
C LEU A 40 8.24 0.06 0.78
N GLY A 41 7.49 0.96 1.42
CA GLY A 41 7.76 2.41 1.39
C GLY A 41 6.52 3.31 1.33
N GLU A 42 6.73 4.63 1.15
CA GLU A 42 5.65 5.61 1.00
C GLU A 42 5.07 5.61 -0.44
N TYR A 43 3.74 5.68 -0.55
CA TYR A 43 3.04 5.87 -1.83
C TYR A 43 2.88 7.38 -2.11
N PRO A 44 3.11 7.90 -3.34
CA PRO A 44 3.26 7.17 -4.61
C PRO A 44 4.71 6.86 -5.03
N ALA A 45 5.70 7.11 -4.15
CA ALA A 45 7.10 6.86 -4.48
C ALA A 45 7.36 5.38 -4.82
N VAL A 46 6.69 4.45 -4.12
CA VAL A 46 6.61 3.04 -4.50
C VAL A 46 5.24 2.74 -5.08
N LYS A 47 5.20 2.32 -6.35
CA LYS A 47 3.94 1.95 -7.04
C LYS A 47 3.47 0.57 -6.60
N LEU A 48 2.17 0.33 -6.76
CA LEU A 48 1.54 -0.94 -6.36
C LEU A 48 2.16 -2.17 -7.07
N ALA A 49 2.53 -2.04 -8.34
CA ALA A 49 3.18 -3.12 -9.09
C ALA A 49 4.57 -3.46 -8.55
N GLU A 50 5.40 -2.44 -8.33
CA GLU A 50 6.73 -2.59 -7.74
C GLU A 50 6.65 -3.15 -6.31
N ALA A 51 5.60 -2.76 -5.58
CA ALA A 51 5.35 -3.30 -4.27
C ALA A 51 5.05 -4.81 -4.30
N ARG A 52 4.26 -5.28 -5.28
CA ARG A 52 3.99 -6.72 -5.46
C ARG A 52 5.23 -7.51 -5.83
N GLU A 53 6.04 -7.01 -6.77
CA GLU A 53 7.28 -7.68 -7.16
C GLU A 53 8.25 -7.84 -5.99
N LYS A 54 8.38 -6.81 -5.15
CA LYS A 54 9.23 -6.87 -3.96
C LYS A 54 8.66 -7.80 -2.89
N CYS A 55 7.34 -7.84 -2.70
CA CYS A 55 6.71 -8.74 -1.74
C CYS A 55 6.87 -10.22 -2.15
N GLU A 56 6.81 -10.52 -3.45
CA GLU A 56 7.06 -11.85 -3.98
C GLU A 56 8.51 -12.31 -3.78
N HIS A 57 9.47 -11.37 -3.80
CA HIS A 57 10.86 -11.65 -3.50
C HIS A 57 11.11 -11.96 -2.02
N VAL A 58 10.43 -11.26 -1.11
CA VAL A 58 10.60 -11.43 0.35
C VAL A 58 9.96 -12.73 0.83
N ALA A 59 8.87 -13.20 0.22
CA ALA A 59 8.23 -14.47 0.60
C ALA A 59 8.96 -15.73 0.12
N LYS A 60 10.01 -15.61 -0.72
CA LYS A 60 10.76 -16.73 -1.31
C LYS A 60 12.16 -16.94 -0.70
N THR A 61 12.51 -16.25 0.38
CA THR A 61 13.77 -16.48 1.13
C THR A 61 13.50 -17.15 2.47
#